data_AF-A0A9X9AAL3-F1
#
_entry.id   AF-A0A9X9AAL3-F1
#
_cell.length_a   1.000
_cell.length_b   1.000
_cell.length_c   1.000
_cell.angle_alpha   90.00
_cell.angle_beta   90.00
_cell.angle_gamma   90.00
#
_symmetry.space_group_name_H-M   'P 1'
#
loop_
_entity.id
_entity.type
_entity.pdbx_description
1 polymer ?
#
loop_
_entity_poly.entity_id
_entity_poly.type
_entity_poly.pdbx_seq_one_letter_code
_entity_poly.pdbx_strand_id
1 'polypeptide(L)'
;MENIDIGKKIEKQRKEKSLTSKELAKMANITPSMLSQIERGSANPSIQTLKVLAKALDVPTFSFLLEDTNTDDLIVRSHKRKK
;
A
#
# COMPACT_ATOMS: atom_id res chain seq x y z
N MET A 1 12.43 8.89 11.27
CA MET A 1 11.56 9.32 10.16
C MET A 1 10.74 8.11 9.80
N GLU A 2 9.43 8.15 10.08
CA GLU A 2 8.52 7.04 9.83
C GLU A 2 8.62 6.65 8.35
N ASN A 3 8.95 5.38 8.11
CA ASN A 3 9.33 4.88 6.79
C ASN A 3 8.09 4.20 6.21
N ILE A 4 7.26 4.97 5.49
CA ILE A 4 6.09 4.44 4.80
C ILE A 4 6.59 3.53 3.67
N ASP A 5 6.56 2.22 3.89
CA ASP A 5 6.91 1.24 2.86
C ASP A 5 5.72 1.06 1.89
N ILE A 6 5.65 1.98 0.92
CA ILE A 6 4.68 1.98 -0.16
C ILE A 6 4.74 0.66 -0.95
N GLY A 7 5.94 0.14 -1.17
CA GLY A 7 6.17 -1.11 -1.90
C GLY A 7 5.47 -2.28 -1.23
N LYS A 8 5.62 -2.41 0.10
CA LYS A 8 4.97 -3.45 0.90
C LYS A 8 3.45 -3.35 0.88
N LYS A 9 2.89 -2.15 0.89
CA LYS A 9 1.43 -1.97 0.80
C LYS A 9 0.88 -2.39 -0.55
N ILE A 10 1.57 -2.03 -1.64
CA ILE A 10 1.22 -2.49 -2.99
C ILE A 10 1.29 -4.01 -3.07
N GLU A 11 2.37 -4.62 -2.54
CA GLU A 11 2.54 -6.07 -2.49
C GLU A 11 1.39 -6.75 -1.72
N LYS A 12 1.03 -6.20 -0.55
CA LYS A 12 -0.08 -6.70 0.29
C LYS A 12 -1.41 -6.69 -0.47
N GLN A 13 -1.80 -5.54 -1.02
CA GLN A 13 -3.06 -5.43 -1.76
C GLN A 13 -3.10 -6.30 -3.02
N ARG A 14 -1.96 -6.43 -3.71
CA ARG A 14 -1.84 -7.34 -4.85
C ARG A 14 -2.13 -8.79 -4.43
N LYS A 15 -1.54 -9.23 -3.31
CA LYS A 15 -1.75 -10.59 -2.76
C LYS A 15 -3.17 -10.80 -2.26
N GLU A 16 -3.81 -9.81 -1.64
CA GLU A 16 -5.21 -9.87 -1.24
C GLU A 16 -6.14 -10.10 -2.44
N LYS A 17 -5.78 -9.57 -3.62
CA LYS A 17 -6.48 -9.82 -4.88
C LYS A 17 -6.02 -11.07 -5.64
N SER A 18 -5.14 -11.88 -5.05
CA SER A 18 -4.56 -13.09 -5.66
C SER A 18 -3.89 -12.86 -7.03
N LEU A 19 -3.35 -11.66 -7.25
CA LEU A 19 -2.69 -11.30 -8.51
C LEU A 19 -1.19 -11.60 -8.44
N THR A 20 -0.62 -12.08 -9.54
CA THR A 20 0.83 -12.11 -9.74
C THR A 20 1.36 -10.72 -10.08
N SER A 21 2.67 -10.50 -9.88
CA SER A 21 3.31 -9.24 -10.26
C SER A 21 3.18 -8.97 -11.78
N LYS A 22 3.23 -10.01 -12.61
CA LYS A 22 3.04 -9.86 -14.07
C LYS A 22 1.63 -9.41 -14.42
N GLU A 23 0.60 -9.95 -13.76
CA GLU A 23 -0.80 -9.56 -13.99
C GLU A 23 -1.06 -8.13 -13.56
N LEU A 24 -0.66 -7.74 -12.34
CA LEU A 24 -0.83 -6.36 -11.89
C LEU A 24 -0.08 -5.36 -12.79
N ALA A 25 1.15 -5.67 -13.18
CA ALA A 25 1.92 -4.82 -14.08
C ALA A 25 1.21 -4.63 -15.42
N LYS A 26 0.66 -5.71 -15.99
CA LYS A 26 -0.14 -5.66 -17.22
C LYS A 26 -1.41 -4.80 -17.04
N MET A 27 -2.13 -4.98 -15.94
CA MET A 27 -3.35 -4.19 -15.64
C MET A 27 -3.05 -2.70 -15.43
N ALA A 28 -1.93 -2.38 -14.79
CA ALA A 28 -1.49 -1.01 -14.55
C ALA A 28 -0.71 -0.38 -15.72
N ASN A 29 -0.53 -1.12 -16.83
CA ASN A 29 0.23 -0.70 -18.00
C ASN A 29 1.67 -0.26 -17.68
N ILE A 30 2.36 -1.03 -16.83
CA ILE A 30 3.78 -0.85 -16.48
C ILE A 30 4.56 -2.14 -16.71
N THR A 31 5.89 -2.06 -16.66
CA THR A 31 6.71 -3.27 -16.81
C THR A 31 6.70 -4.12 -15.53
N PRO A 32 6.74 -5.46 -15.62
CA PRO A 32 6.89 -6.31 -14.44
C PRO A 32 8.15 -6.00 -13.62
N SER A 33 9.25 -5.59 -14.27
CA SER A 33 10.48 -5.16 -13.59
C SER A 33 10.23 -3.94 -12.72
N MET A 34 9.54 -2.93 -13.25
CA MET A 34 9.22 -1.71 -12.52
C MET A 34 8.35 -2.00 -11.30
N LEU A 35 7.28 -2.79 -11.45
CA LEU A 35 6.47 -3.21 -10.31
C LEU A 35 7.30 -3.96 -9.27
N SER A 36 8.18 -4.87 -9.71
CA SER A 36 9.03 -5.65 -8.83
C SER A 36 10.05 -4.79 -8.06
N GLN A 37 10.60 -3.75 -8.69
CA GLN A 37 11.47 -2.78 -8.04
C GLN A 37 10.72 -1.93 -7.02
N ILE A 38 9.47 -1.55 -7.33
CA ILE A 38 8.60 -0.81 -6.40
C ILE A 38 8.26 -1.68 -5.17
N GLU A 39 7.81 -2.92 -5.37
CA GLU A 39 7.43 -3.83 -4.27
C GLU A 39 8.60 -4.16 -3.33
N ARG A 40 9.84 -4.14 -3.83
CA ARG A 40 11.06 -4.31 -3.03
C ARG A 40 11.59 -3.02 -2.38
N GLY A 41 10.95 -1.88 -2.62
CA GLY A 41 11.42 -0.57 -2.15
C GLY A 41 12.67 -0.05 -2.86
N SER A 42 13.10 -0.69 -3.96
CA SER A 42 14.28 -0.26 -4.74
C SER A 42 13.97 0.88 -5.71
N ALA A 43 12.70 1.19 -5.94
CA ALA A 43 12.26 2.31 -6.76
C ALA A 43 11.15 3.08 -6.05
N ASN A 44 11.25 4.41 -6.06
CA ASN A 44 10.20 5.29 -5.56
C ASN A 44 9.19 5.57 -6.69
N PRO A 45 7.95 5.05 -6.63
CA PRO A 45 6.96 5.28 -7.68
C PRO A 45 6.51 6.74 -7.73
N SER A 46 6.28 7.27 -8.93
CA SER A 46 5.63 8.58 -9.08
C SER A 46 4.15 8.51 -8.66
N ILE A 47 3.55 9.68 -8.39
CA ILE A 47 2.10 9.76 -8.13
C ILE A 47 1.28 9.17 -9.29
N GLN A 48 1.74 9.33 -10.53
CA GLN A 48 1.07 8.76 -11.69
C GLN A 48 1.12 7.22 -11.70
N THR A 49 2.28 6.64 -11.34
CA THR A 49 2.43 5.20 -11.15
C THR A 49 1.50 4.69 -10.03
N LEU A 50 1.43 5.40 -8.91
CA LEU A 50 0.52 5.05 -7.82
C LEU A 50 -0.95 5.10 -8.26
N LYS A 51 -1.34 6.09 -9.07
CA LYS A 51 -2.71 6.18 -9.60
C LYS A 51 -3.08 5.00 -10.49
N VAL A 52 -2.19 4.57 -11.40
CA VAL A 52 -2.50 3.43 -12.28
C VAL A 52 -2.51 2.11 -11.52
N LEU A 53 -1.64 1.94 -10.51
CA LEU A 53 -1.66 0.78 -9.63
C LEU A 53 -2.90 0.75 -8.75
N ALA A 54 -3.29 1.88 -8.17
CA ALA A 54 -4.51 2.01 -7.38
C ALA A 54 -5.76 1.68 -8.21
N LYS A 55 -5.82 2.19 -9.45
CA LYS A 55 -6.89 1.85 -10.40
C LYS A 55 -6.91 0.36 -10.75
N ALA A 56 -5.77 -0.25 -11.02
CA ALA A 56 -5.67 -1.68 -11.33
C ALA A 56 -6.03 -2.57 -10.13
N LEU A 57 -5.70 -2.12 -8.92
CA LEU A 57 -6.06 -2.76 -7.66
C LEU A 57 -7.44 -2.36 -7.17
N ASP A 58 -8.19 -1.51 -7.88
CA ASP A 58 -9.50 -1.00 -7.45
C ASP A 58 -9.50 -0.55 -5.98
N VAL A 59 -8.57 0.33 -5.65
CA VAL A 59 -8.45 0.99 -4.34
C VAL A 59 -8.20 2.50 -4.52
N PRO A 60 -8.45 3.32 -3.48
CA PRO A 60 -7.99 4.70 -3.49
C PRO A 60 -6.47 4.81 -3.43
N THR A 61 -5.89 5.75 -4.18
CA THR A 61 -4.43 5.99 -4.22
C THR A 61 -3.82 6.27 -2.84
N PHE A 62 -4.56 6.95 -1.96
CA PHE A 62 -4.10 7.29 -0.62
C PHE A 62 -3.94 6.06 0.29
N SER A 63 -4.53 4.90 -0.05
CA SER A 63 -4.30 3.63 0.64
C SER A 63 -2.83 3.23 0.63
N PHE A 64 -2.11 3.69 -0.41
CA PHE A 64 -0.65 3.78 -0.55
C PHE A 64 0.09 4.30 0.69
N LEU A 65 -0.48 5.34 1.28
CA LEU A 65 0.23 6.34 2.07
C LEU A 65 -0.24 6.32 3.53
N LEU A 66 -1.43 5.81 3.82
CA LEU A 66 -1.97 5.73 5.18
C LEU A 66 -1.24 4.71 6.04
N GLU A 67 -0.72 5.12 7.18
CA GLU A 67 -0.22 4.19 8.19
C GLU A 67 -1.37 3.54 8.95
N ASP A 68 -1.17 2.27 9.34
CA ASP A 68 -2.07 1.58 10.24
C ASP A 68 -2.01 2.28 11.60
N THR A 69 -2.98 3.15 11.87
CA THR A 69 -3.05 3.88 13.14
C THR A 69 -3.65 2.94 14.19
N ASN A 70 -2.84 2.58 15.20
CA ASN A 70 -3.36 1.83 16.34
C ASN A 70 -4.31 2.73 17.15
N THR A 71 -5.60 2.50 16.98
CA THR A 71 -6.65 3.29 17.63
C THR A 71 -6.92 2.85 19.07
N ASP A 72 -6.37 1.71 19.52
CA ASP A 72 -6.58 1.24 20.89
C ASP A 72 -5.98 2.20 21.94
N ASP A 73 -4.90 2.90 21.61
CA ASP A 73 -4.28 3.92 22.47
C ASP A 73 -5.04 5.26 22.44
N LEU A 74 -5.86 5.48 21.41
CA LEU A 74 -6.69 6.69 21.25
C LEU A 74 -8.05 6.58 21.97
N ILE A 75 -8.43 5.38 22.43
CA ILE A 75 -9.75 5.12 23.01
C ILE A 75 -9.61 4.75 24.50
N VAL A 76 -9.97 5.67 25.40
CA VAL A 76 -10.07 5.36 26.84
C VAL A 76 -11.41 4.66 27.13
N ARG A 77 -11.37 3.33 27.23
CA ARG A 77 -12.52 2.51 27.65
C ARG A 77 -12.80 2.75 29.14
N SER A 78 -14.07 2.64 29.55
CA SER A 78 -14.52 2.91 30.93
C SER A 78 -13.68 2.21 32.01
N HIS A 79 -13.19 1.00 31.75
CA HIS A 79 -12.36 0.24 32.69
C HIS A 79 -10.91 0.74 32.83
N LYS A 80 -10.39 1.56 31.89
CA LYS A 80 -9.00 2.04 31.84
C LYS A 80 -8.85 3.52 32.24
N ARG A 81 -9.93 4.21 32.63
CA ARG A 81 -9.84 5.60 33.11
C ARG A 81 -9.02 5.64 34.40
N LYS A 82 -7.91 6.38 34.42
CA LYS A 82 -7.23 6.71 35.68
C LYS A 82 -8.19 7.55 36.53
N LYS A 83 -8.33 7.18 37.81
CA LYS A 83 -9.05 7.96 38.83
C LYS A 83 -8.29 9.24 39.15
#